data_AF-X1SEJ4-F1
#
_entry.id   AF-X1SEJ4-F1
#
_cell.length_a   1.000
_cell.length_b   1.000
_cell.length_c   1.000
_cell.angle_alpha   90.00
_cell.angle_beta   90.00
_cell.angle_gamma   90.00
#
_symmetry.space_group_name_H-M   'P 1'
#
loop_
_entity.id
_entity.type
_entity.pdbx_description
1 polymer ?
#
loop_
_entity_poly.entity_id
_entity_poly.type
_entity_poly.pdbx_seq_one_letter_code
_entity_poly.pdbx_strand_id
1 'polypeptide(L)'
;ARVRIKTNDPVYAVKKERTIFPIGEFETTLSTPEIKYALEHGHIKQVYNCVKYEQANIFSSYVKMFYGLRRDFASAGVAVYEQLCKYLLNSLYGKWGQKAEHWVKIGVCPNEPDREELLFTYGSNEVMRLRFMLGEVFKLKSYGECYNSFPAISSHVTAFARMYLWSLMQLAGHGNYFYCDTDSLIVNDKGMDNLTEVIDDMKLGYLKHEETTHKLIIHGLKDYERDSKTVIKGIRKNY
;
A
#
# COMPACT_ATOMS: atom_id res chain seq x y z
N ALA A 1 -12.61 2.17 -13.93
CA ALA A 1 -12.90 2.40 -15.36
C ALA A 1 -11.60 2.49 -16.13
N ARG A 2 -11.52 1.87 -17.32
CA ARG A 2 -10.39 2.09 -18.23
C ARG A 2 -10.62 3.38 -19.00
N VAL A 3 -9.68 4.30 -18.93
CA VAL A 3 -9.80 5.66 -19.47
C VAL A 3 -8.52 6.10 -20.15
N ARG A 4 -8.65 7.04 -21.08
CA ARG A 4 -7.55 7.87 -21.57
C ARG A 4 -7.66 9.24 -20.91
N ILE A 5 -6.58 9.70 -20.30
CA ILE A 5 -6.52 10.97 -19.58
C ILE A 5 -5.38 11.82 -20.09
N LYS A 6 -5.50 13.14 -19.93
CA LYS A 6 -4.44 14.12 -20.14
C LYS A 6 -4.34 15.02 -18.91
N THR A 7 -3.19 15.05 -18.26
CA THR A 7 -2.94 15.79 -17.01
C THR A 7 -1.56 16.45 -17.06
N ASN A 8 -1.42 17.60 -16.40
CA ASN A 8 -0.10 18.18 -16.12
C ASN A 8 0.39 17.83 -14.71
N ASP A 9 -0.45 17.20 -13.89
CA ASP A 9 -0.17 16.84 -12.52
C ASP A 9 0.20 15.35 -12.37
N PRO A 10 1.22 15.00 -11.57
CA PRO A 10 1.64 13.63 -11.29
C PRO A 10 0.73 12.93 -10.27
N VAL A 11 -0.57 12.86 -10.55
CA VAL A 11 -1.60 12.40 -9.58
C VAL A 11 -2.04 10.94 -9.79
N TYR A 12 -2.04 10.44 -11.02
CA TYR A 12 -2.56 9.11 -11.33
C TYR A 12 -1.47 8.05 -11.33
N ALA A 13 -1.59 7.08 -10.43
CA ALA A 13 -0.65 5.95 -10.37
C ALA A 13 -0.85 5.00 -11.57
N VAL A 14 0.24 4.69 -12.27
CA VAL A 14 0.28 3.71 -13.35
C VAL A 14 1.32 2.65 -13.03
N LYS A 15 0.92 1.37 -13.05
CA LYS A 15 1.84 0.26 -12.88
C LYS A 15 2.49 -0.11 -14.22
N LYS A 16 3.81 0.06 -14.31
CA LYS A 16 4.70 -0.52 -15.33
C LYS A 16 5.61 -1.54 -14.63
N GLU A 17 6.91 -1.55 -14.94
CA GLU A 17 7.89 -2.27 -14.11
C GLU A 17 7.80 -1.80 -12.64
N ARG A 18 7.75 -0.48 -12.46
CA ARG A 18 7.49 0.20 -11.18
C ARG A 18 6.20 1.00 -11.26
N THR A 19 5.69 1.41 -10.10
CA THR A 19 4.59 2.38 -10.05
C THR A 19 5.15 3.75 -10.37
N ILE A 20 4.57 4.42 -11.35
CA ILE A 20 4.96 5.76 -11.80
C ILE A 20 3.74 6.68 -11.79
N PHE A 21 3.99 7.99 -11.81
CA PHE A 21 2.96 9.04 -11.85
C PHE A 21 3.21 9.93 -13.08
N PRO A 22 2.85 9.46 -14.29
CA PRO A 22 3.18 10.17 -15.51
C PRO A 22 2.34 11.44 -15.68
N ILE A 23 2.92 12.44 -16.34
CA ILE A 23 2.22 13.62 -16.85
C ILE A 23 2.08 13.51 -18.38
N GLY A 24 1.20 14.30 -18.97
CA GLY A 24 0.84 14.24 -20.38
C GLY A 24 -0.39 13.36 -20.62
N GLU A 25 -0.45 12.70 -21.78
CA GLU A 25 -1.59 11.88 -22.19
C GLU A 25 -1.26 10.38 -22.15
N PHE A 26 -2.10 9.60 -21.48
CA PHE A 26 -1.89 8.15 -21.33
C PHE A 26 -3.18 7.41 -20.99
N GLU A 27 -3.15 6.09 -21.17
CA GLU A 27 -4.21 5.19 -20.74
C GLU A 27 -3.94 4.61 -19.34
N THR A 28 -4.98 4.53 -18.52
CA THR A 28 -4.91 3.91 -17.19
C THR A 28 -6.27 3.38 -16.74
N THR A 29 -6.31 2.71 -15.59
CA THR A 29 -7.53 2.27 -14.92
C THR A 29 -7.69 3.02 -13.61
N LEU A 30 -8.78 3.78 -13.49
CA LEU A 30 -9.06 4.62 -12.32
C LEU A 30 -10.19 4.04 -11.48
N SER A 31 -10.07 4.18 -10.16
CA SER A 31 -11.16 3.93 -9.20
C SER A 31 -12.00 5.20 -8.99
N THR A 32 -13.13 5.08 -8.27
CA THR A 32 -14.07 6.19 -8.06
C THR A 32 -13.45 7.53 -7.63
N PRO A 33 -12.57 7.62 -6.61
CA PRO A 33 -12.02 8.92 -6.19
C PRO A 33 -11.12 9.55 -7.26
N GLU A 34 -10.35 8.75 -7.99
CA GLU A 34 -9.49 9.23 -9.08
C GLU A 34 -10.33 9.71 -10.28
N ILE A 35 -11.43 9.01 -10.60
CA ILE A 35 -12.37 9.43 -11.65
C ILE A 35 -13.03 10.77 -11.30
N LYS A 36 -13.48 10.95 -10.05
CA LYS A 36 -14.07 12.22 -9.59
C LYS A 36 -13.08 13.37 -9.77
N TYR A 37 -11.87 13.20 -9.27
CA TYR A 37 -10.79 14.18 -9.43
C TYR A 37 -10.51 14.47 -10.91
N ALA A 38 -10.45 13.44 -11.76
CA ALA A 38 -10.23 13.60 -13.20
C ALA A 38 -11.36 14.35 -13.92
N LEU A 39 -12.61 14.18 -13.48
CA LEU A 39 -13.75 14.92 -14.03
C LEU A 39 -13.72 16.39 -13.60
N GLU A 40 -13.48 16.64 -12.31
CA GLU A 40 -13.38 17.99 -11.74
C GLU A 40 -12.31 18.85 -12.42
N HIS A 41 -11.20 18.23 -12.82
CA HIS A 41 -10.06 18.91 -13.47
C HIS A 41 -10.08 18.79 -15.01
N GLY A 42 -11.11 18.18 -15.60
CA GLY A 42 -11.21 18.04 -17.07
C GLY A 42 -10.12 17.15 -17.69
N HIS A 43 -9.56 16.21 -16.92
CA HIS A 43 -8.48 15.33 -17.36
C HIS A 43 -8.96 14.17 -18.24
N ILE A 44 -10.23 13.75 -18.14
CA ILE A 44 -10.74 12.62 -18.93
C ILE A 44 -10.92 13.00 -20.40
N LYS A 45 -10.22 12.30 -21.29
CA LYS A 45 -10.37 12.43 -22.75
C LYS A 45 -11.28 11.38 -23.34
N GLN A 46 -11.26 10.16 -22.80
CA GLN A 46 -12.10 9.06 -23.29
C GLN A 46 -12.34 8.03 -22.18
N VAL A 47 -13.53 7.45 -22.15
CA VAL A 47 -13.88 6.30 -21.31
C VAL A 47 -14.09 5.09 -22.21
N TYR A 48 -13.33 4.03 -22.00
CA TYR A 48 -13.43 2.81 -22.79
C TYR A 48 -14.45 1.83 -22.20
N ASN A 49 -14.35 1.59 -20.90
CA ASN A 49 -15.27 0.75 -20.16
C ASN A 49 -15.27 1.12 -18.67
N CYS A 50 -16.37 0.78 -18.00
CA CYS A 50 -16.52 0.97 -16.57
C CYS A 50 -17.28 -0.19 -15.95
N VAL A 51 -17.00 -0.42 -14.66
CA VAL A 51 -17.76 -1.33 -13.82
C VAL A 51 -18.30 -0.49 -12.67
N LYS A 52 -19.59 -0.65 -12.38
CA LYS A 52 -20.28 0.07 -11.30
C LYS A 52 -20.54 -0.90 -10.17
N TYR A 53 -20.29 -0.44 -8.94
CA TYR A 53 -20.57 -1.17 -7.72
C TYR A 53 -21.48 -0.34 -6.83
N GLU A 54 -22.30 -1.01 -6.01
CA GLU A 54 -23.02 -0.37 -4.93
C GLU A 54 -22.07 -0.08 -3.76
N GLN A 55 -22.27 1.07 -3.12
CA GLN A 55 -21.47 1.49 -1.99
C GLN A 55 -22.19 1.15 -0.68
N ALA A 56 -21.46 0.60 0.27
CA ALA A 56 -21.93 0.35 1.62
C ALA A 56 -20.83 0.63 2.63
N ASN A 57 -21.22 0.90 3.88
CA ASN A 57 -20.28 1.05 4.98
C ASN A 57 -19.81 -0.32 5.48
N ILE A 58 -18.84 -0.91 4.79
CA ILE A 58 -18.40 -2.29 5.02
C ILE A 58 -17.35 -2.45 6.12
N PHE A 59 -16.73 -1.36 6.60
CA PHE A 59 -15.60 -1.42 7.53
C PHE A 59 -15.75 -0.64 8.84
N SER A 60 -16.77 0.22 9.00
CA SER A 60 -16.83 1.08 10.19
C SER A 60 -16.91 0.31 11.50
N SER A 61 -17.67 -0.78 11.58
CA SER A 61 -17.76 -1.59 12.80
C SER A 61 -16.41 -2.20 13.16
N TYR A 62 -15.74 -2.81 12.18
CA TYR A 62 -14.41 -3.40 12.33
C TYR A 62 -13.37 -2.35 12.78
N VAL A 63 -13.31 -1.22 12.07
CA VAL A 63 -12.34 -0.14 12.35
C VAL A 63 -12.57 0.43 13.75
N LYS A 64 -13.82 0.75 14.12
CA LYS A 64 -14.15 1.28 15.45
C LYS A 64 -13.76 0.31 16.56
N MET A 65 -14.06 -0.98 16.38
CA MET A 65 -13.72 -2.02 17.35
C MET A 65 -12.21 -2.14 17.56
N PHE A 66 -11.44 -2.38 16.49
CA PHE A 66 -9.99 -2.57 16.62
C PHE A 66 -9.23 -1.30 16.97
N TYR A 67 -9.72 -0.13 16.56
CA TYR A 67 -9.16 1.14 16.98
C TYR A 67 -9.42 1.42 18.47
N GLY A 68 -10.62 1.10 18.98
CA GLY A 68 -10.93 1.15 20.41
C GLY A 68 -10.02 0.23 21.21
N LEU A 69 -9.96 -1.06 20.86
CA LEU A 69 -9.07 -2.03 21.50
C LEU A 69 -7.60 -1.59 21.49
N ARG A 70 -7.13 -1.03 20.37
CA ARG A 70 -5.77 -0.50 20.27
C ARG A 70 -5.50 0.59 21.32
N ARG A 71 -6.45 1.52 21.51
CA ARG A 71 -6.33 2.59 22.51
C ARG A 71 -6.35 2.05 23.93
N ASP A 72 -7.22 1.07 24.20
CA ASP A 72 -7.32 0.44 25.51
C ASP A 72 -5.99 -0.27 25.87
N PHE A 73 -5.44 -1.07 24.95
CA PHE A 73 -4.14 -1.73 25.15
C PHE A 73 -2.98 -0.74 25.28
N ALA A 74 -2.98 0.35 24.52
CA ALA A 74 -1.98 1.41 24.68
C ALA A 74 -2.05 2.04 26.08
N SER A 75 -3.26 2.35 26.57
CA SER A 75 -3.47 2.91 27.91
C SER A 75 -3.09 1.95 29.03
N ALA A 76 -3.24 0.65 28.81
CA ALA A 76 -2.85 -0.41 29.75
C ALA A 76 -1.35 -0.78 29.66
N GLY A 77 -0.59 -0.18 28.74
CA GLY A 77 0.84 -0.46 28.54
C GLY A 77 1.14 -1.83 27.91
N VAL A 78 0.17 -2.45 27.24
CA VAL A 78 0.32 -3.80 26.64
C VAL A 78 0.69 -3.71 25.16
N ALA A 79 1.96 -3.39 24.91
CA ALA A 79 2.49 -3.09 23.57
C ALA A 79 2.24 -4.19 22.52
N VAL A 80 2.27 -5.48 22.92
CA VAL A 80 2.06 -6.61 22.00
C VAL A 80 0.65 -6.58 21.39
N TYR A 81 -0.38 -6.32 22.21
CA TYR A 81 -1.76 -6.28 21.72
C TYR A 81 -2.09 -4.97 21.01
N GLU A 82 -1.47 -3.85 21.41
CA GLU A 82 -1.54 -2.62 20.62
C GLU A 82 -1.04 -2.87 19.18
N GLN A 83 0.12 -3.52 19.06
CA GLN A 83 0.73 -3.82 17.76
C GLN A 83 -0.10 -4.82 16.95
N LEU A 84 -0.67 -5.85 17.60
CA LEU A 84 -1.58 -6.79 16.94
C LEU A 84 -2.81 -6.06 16.37
N CYS A 85 -3.45 -5.18 17.15
CA CYS A 85 -4.60 -4.40 16.68
C CYS A 85 -4.22 -3.51 15.50
N LYS A 86 -3.04 -2.88 15.54
CA LYS A 86 -2.51 -2.10 14.41
C LYS A 86 -2.33 -2.96 13.16
N TYR A 87 -1.79 -4.17 13.27
CA TYR A 87 -1.63 -5.07 12.13
C TYR A 87 -2.96 -5.52 11.55
N LEU A 88 -3.95 -5.82 12.39
CA LEU A 88 -5.29 -6.19 11.93
C LEU A 88 -5.96 -5.06 11.15
N LEU A 89 -5.88 -3.82 11.65
CA LEU A 89 -6.35 -2.63 10.93
C LEU A 89 -5.66 -2.46 9.57
N ASN A 90 -4.33 -2.56 9.54
CA ASN A 90 -3.54 -2.33 8.33
C ASN A 90 -3.67 -3.46 7.30
N SER A 91 -3.94 -4.69 7.72
CA SER A 91 -3.95 -5.86 6.84
C SER A 91 -5.33 -6.14 6.22
N LEU A 92 -6.41 -5.58 6.80
CA LEU A 92 -7.78 -5.85 6.37
C LEU A 92 -7.99 -5.60 4.88
N TYR A 93 -7.59 -4.43 4.38
CA TYR A 93 -7.81 -4.10 2.97
C TYR A 93 -7.02 -5.03 2.03
N GLY A 94 -5.85 -5.50 2.47
CA GLY A 94 -5.00 -6.42 1.71
C GLY A 94 -5.65 -7.81 1.56
N LYS A 95 -6.48 -8.22 2.52
CA LYS A 95 -7.20 -9.50 2.47
C LYS A 95 -8.12 -9.60 1.25
N TRP A 96 -8.75 -8.48 0.87
CA TRP A 96 -9.62 -8.40 -0.31
C TRP A 96 -8.88 -8.45 -1.64
N GLY A 97 -7.57 -8.22 -1.65
CA GLY A 97 -6.70 -8.33 -2.82
C GLY A 97 -5.81 -9.58 -2.81
N GLN A 98 -6.09 -10.52 -1.90
CA GLN A 98 -5.27 -11.71 -1.71
C GLN A 98 -5.38 -12.64 -2.94
N LYS A 99 -4.23 -13.11 -3.41
CA LYS A 99 -4.16 -14.19 -4.41
C LYS A 99 -4.30 -15.54 -3.72
N ALA A 100 -5.08 -16.44 -4.30
CA ALA A 100 -5.04 -17.84 -3.93
C ALA A 100 -3.79 -18.49 -4.51
N GLU A 101 -3.09 -19.27 -3.69
CA GLU A 101 -2.03 -20.14 -4.15
C GLU A 101 -2.62 -21.52 -4.46
N HIS A 102 -2.47 -21.99 -5.69
CA HIS A 102 -2.91 -23.33 -6.08
C HIS A 102 -1.76 -24.31 -5.90
N TRP A 103 -1.86 -25.10 -4.84
CA TRP A 103 -0.92 -26.15 -4.49
C TRP A 103 -1.43 -27.49 -5.01
N VAL A 104 -0.55 -28.22 -5.71
CA VAL A 104 -0.85 -29.57 -6.20
C VAL A 104 0.01 -30.55 -5.42
N LYS A 105 -0.62 -31.55 -4.81
CA LYS A 105 0.10 -32.64 -4.15
C LYS A 105 0.93 -33.39 -5.19
N ILE A 106 2.22 -33.52 -4.94
CA ILE A 106 3.17 -34.23 -5.82
C ILE A 106 3.72 -35.51 -5.18
N GLY A 107 3.46 -35.73 -3.89
CA GLY A 107 3.96 -36.92 -3.20
C GLY A 107 3.57 -37.00 -1.73
N VAL A 108 3.99 -38.08 -1.10
CA VAL A 108 3.91 -38.32 0.34
C VAL A 108 5.33 -38.39 0.88
N CYS A 109 5.57 -37.74 2.00
CA CYS A 109 6.87 -37.63 2.65
C CYS A 109 6.68 -37.75 4.18
N PRO A 110 6.29 -38.93 4.66
CA PRO A 110 6.08 -39.14 6.09
C PRO A 110 7.45 -38.97 6.77
N ASN A 111 7.51 -38.21 7.86
CA ASN A 111 8.71 -37.82 8.62
C ASN A 111 9.46 -36.57 8.14
N GLU A 112 9.03 -35.91 7.07
CA GLU A 112 9.56 -34.59 6.72
C GLU A 112 8.92 -33.51 7.60
N PRO A 113 9.71 -32.56 8.16
CA PRO A 113 9.15 -31.43 8.91
C PRO A 113 8.43 -30.46 7.98
N ASP A 114 7.39 -29.82 8.53
CA ASP A 114 6.65 -28.77 7.84
C ASP A 114 7.57 -27.59 7.47
N ARG A 115 7.66 -27.28 6.18
CA ARG A 115 8.51 -26.20 5.65
C ARG A 115 8.11 -25.80 4.23
N GLU A 116 8.66 -24.68 3.78
CA GLU A 116 8.63 -24.29 2.37
C GLU A 116 10.06 -24.18 1.81
N GLU A 117 10.24 -24.64 0.58
CA GLU A 117 11.51 -24.59 -0.13
C GLU A 117 11.35 -23.86 -1.47
N LEU A 118 12.36 -23.04 -1.80
CA LEU A 118 12.53 -22.42 -3.11
C LEU A 118 13.63 -23.18 -3.86
N LEU A 119 13.28 -23.79 -4.98
CA LEU A 119 14.23 -24.50 -5.84
C LEU A 119 14.54 -23.65 -7.06
N PHE A 120 15.84 -23.45 -7.29
CA PHE A 120 16.38 -22.79 -8.46
C PHE A 120 16.99 -23.85 -9.37
N THR A 121 16.45 -24.01 -10.57
CA THR A 121 16.99 -24.98 -11.52
C THR A 121 18.06 -24.30 -12.37
N TYR A 122 19.30 -24.80 -12.30
CA TYR A 122 20.43 -24.27 -13.07
C TYR A 122 20.10 -24.27 -14.57
N GLY A 123 20.33 -23.13 -15.24
CA GLY A 123 20.02 -22.96 -16.66
C GLY A 123 18.54 -22.64 -16.96
N SER A 124 17.68 -22.52 -15.95
CA SER A 124 16.29 -22.06 -16.11
C SER A 124 16.06 -20.76 -15.34
N ASN A 125 15.13 -19.93 -15.83
CA ASN A 125 14.59 -18.80 -15.06
C ASN A 125 13.37 -19.19 -14.21
N GLU A 126 13.08 -20.50 -14.08
CA GLU A 126 11.95 -20.97 -13.29
C GLU A 126 12.36 -21.19 -11.83
N VAL A 127 11.62 -20.53 -10.95
CA VAL A 127 11.72 -20.73 -9.50
C VAL A 127 10.54 -21.60 -9.08
N MET A 128 10.82 -22.78 -8.55
CA MET A 128 9.79 -23.69 -8.03
C MET A 128 9.63 -23.49 -6.52
N ARG A 129 8.38 -23.50 -6.03
CA ARG A 129 8.09 -23.56 -4.60
C ARG A 129 7.51 -24.91 -4.24
N LEU A 130 8.11 -25.56 -3.24
CA LEU A 130 7.58 -26.75 -2.59
C LEU A 130 7.10 -26.41 -1.17
N ARG A 131 6.02 -27.05 -0.76
CA ARG A 131 5.51 -27.01 0.61
C ARG A 131 5.42 -28.43 1.12
N PHE A 132 6.10 -28.69 2.23
CA PHE A 132 5.99 -29.92 3.00
C PHE A 132 5.05 -29.62 4.16
N MET A 133 3.96 -30.37 4.28
CA MET A 133 2.98 -30.15 5.32
C MET A 133 2.24 -31.45 5.63
N LEU A 134 2.17 -31.83 6.91
CA LEU A 134 1.43 -33.02 7.36
C LEU A 134 1.88 -34.33 6.67
N GLY A 135 3.18 -34.47 6.41
CA GLY A 135 3.74 -35.65 5.74
C GLY A 135 3.40 -35.75 4.25
N GLU A 136 2.95 -34.66 3.62
CA GLU A 136 2.71 -34.55 2.19
C GLU A 136 3.55 -33.43 1.58
N VAL A 137 3.89 -33.57 0.29
CA VAL A 137 4.62 -32.55 -0.46
C VAL A 137 3.76 -32.00 -1.59
N PHE A 138 3.73 -30.67 -1.68
CA PHE A 138 2.95 -29.92 -2.66
C PHE A 138 3.86 -29.02 -3.48
N LYS A 139 3.55 -28.87 -4.77
CA LYS A 139 4.17 -27.91 -5.67
C LYS A 139 3.21 -26.74 -5.93
N LEU A 140 3.72 -25.52 -5.85
CA LEU A 140 2.96 -24.34 -6.28
C LEU A 140 2.83 -24.36 -7.80
N LYS A 141 1.60 -24.48 -8.31
CA LYS A 141 1.32 -24.55 -9.75
C LYS A 141 0.96 -23.20 -10.34
N SER A 142 0.13 -22.44 -9.64
CA SER A 142 -0.35 -21.15 -10.14
C SER A 142 -0.87 -20.27 -9.01
N TYR A 143 -1.13 -19.02 -9.37
CA TYR A 143 -1.91 -18.10 -8.56
C TYR A 143 -3.28 -17.89 -9.20
N GLY A 144 -4.31 -17.76 -8.39
CA GLY A 144 -5.67 -17.47 -8.82
C GLY A 144 -6.34 -16.45 -7.93
N GLU A 145 -7.62 -16.22 -8.20
CA GLU A 145 -8.48 -15.40 -7.34
C GLU A 145 -8.85 -16.19 -6.08
N CYS A 146 -8.81 -15.55 -4.92
CA CYS A 146 -9.22 -16.17 -3.67
C CYS A 146 -10.74 -16.17 -3.55
N TYR A 147 -11.31 -17.19 -2.91
CA TYR A 147 -12.77 -17.29 -2.74
C TYR A 147 -13.38 -16.02 -2.11
N ASN A 148 -12.68 -15.41 -1.15
CA ASN A 148 -13.11 -14.18 -0.47
C ASN A 148 -12.38 -12.92 -0.96
N SER A 149 -11.67 -12.95 -2.10
CA SER A 149 -11.10 -11.72 -2.64
C SER A 149 -12.17 -10.92 -3.38
N PHE A 150 -12.09 -9.60 -3.21
CA PHE A 150 -12.82 -8.67 -4.04
C PHE A 150 -11.89 -7.47 -4.33
N PRO A 151 -11.02 -7.58 -5.36
CA PRO A 151 -9.94 -6.61 -5.61
C PRO A 151 -10.42 -5.17 -5.77
N ALA A 152 -11.68 -4.96 -6.16
CA ALA A 152 -12.31 -3.65 -6.24
C ALA A 152 -12.29 -2.91 -4.88
N ILE A 153 -12.46 -3.60 -3.76
CA ILE A 153 -12.36 -2.98 -2.42
C ILE A 153 -10.94 -2.49 -2.17
N SER A 154 -9.93 -3.35 -2.37
CA SER A 154 -8.52 -2.97 -2.16
C SER A 154 -8.09 -1.84 -3.09
N SER A 155 -8.55 -1.85 -4.35
CA SER A 155 -8.24 -0.79 -5.30
C SER A 155 -8.84 0.54 -4.86
N HIS A 156 -10.07 0.56 -4.33
CA HIS A 156 -10.70 1.77 -3.81
C HIS A 156 -10.02 2.29 -2.55
N VAL A 157 -9.70 1.43 -1.58
CA VAL A 157 -8.99 1.85 -0.36
C VAL A 157 -7.67 2.52 -0.71
N THR A 158 -6.86 1.89 -1.57
CA THR A 158 -5.57 2.47 -1.98
C THR A 158 -5.74 3.73 -2.83
N ALA A 159 -6.79 3.83 -3.65
CA ALA A 159 -7.08 5.04 -4.42
C ALA A 159 -7.49 6.20 -3.52
N PHE A 160 -8.35 5.98 -2.51
CA PHE A 160 -8.68 7.00 -1.51
C PHE A 160 -7.44 7.46 -0.75
N ALA A 161 -6.58 6.54 -0.33
CA ALA A 161 -5.32 6.89 0.35
C ALA A 161 -4.40 7.74 -0.54
N ARG A 162 -4.23 7.38 -1.81
CA ARG A 162 -3.43 8.17 -2.77
C ARG A 162 -4.02 9.55 -3.03
N MET A 163 -5.33 9.65 -3.23
CA MET A 163 -5.98 10.93 -3.45
C MET A 163 -5.93 11.83 -2.21
N TYR A 164 -5.98 11.24 -1.02
CA TYR A 164 -5.77 11.98 0.23
C TYR A 164 -4.32 12.48 0.35
N LEU A 165 -3.32 11.62 0.11
CA LEU A 165 -1.92 12.03 0.06
C LEU A 165 -1.69 13.16 -0.96
N TRP A 166 -2.30 13.06 -2.15
CA TRP A 166 -2.25 14.11 -3.16
C TRP A 166 -2.83 15.42 -2.64
N SER A 167 -4.00 15.40 -1.97
CA SER A 167 -4.57 16.62 -1.37
C SER A 167 -3.66 17.25 -0.31
N LEU A 168 -2.93 16.44 0.46
CA LEU A 168 -1.93 16.93 1.43
C LEU A 168 -0.71 17.54 0.73
N MET A 169 -0.26 16.96 -0.39
CA MET A 169 0.82 17.55 -1.19
C MET A 169 0.41 18.90 -1.79
N GLN A 170 -0.84 19.00 -2.27
CA GLN A 170 -1.39 20.26 -2.76
C GLN A 170 -1.51 21.31 -1.65
N LEU A 171 -1.93 20.89 -0.45
CA LEU A 171 -2.03 21.75 0.73
C LEU A 171 -0.65 22.24 1.19
N ALA A 172 0.34 21.36 1.28
CA ALA A 172 1.73 21.73 1.58
C ALA A 172 2.27 22.75 0.56
N GLY A 173 1.81 22.66 -0.69
CA GLY A 173 2.14 23.57 -1.78
C GLY A 173 3.36 23.10 -2.57
N HIS A 174 3.32 23.36 -3.88
CA HIS A 174 4.38 22.93 -4.78
C HIS A 174 5.74 23.51 -4.38
N GLY A 175 6.76 22.66 -4.31
CA GLY A 175 8.12 23.02 -3.87
C GLY A 175 8.36 22.95 -2.36
N ASN A 176 7.32 22.67 -1.56
CA ASN A 176 7.45 22.55 -0.10
C ASN A 176 7.47 21.11 0.42
N TYR A 177 7.36 20.12 -0.47
CA TYR A 177 7.52 18.69 -0.15
C TYR A 177 8.72 18.11 -0.90
N PHE A 178 9.51 17.30 -0.22
CA PHE A 178 10.74 16.70 -0.75
C PHE A 178 10.60 15.21 -1.06
N TYR A 179 9.77 14.50 -0.30
CA TYR A 179 9.64 13.05 -0.41
C TYR A 179 8.29 12.57 0.14
N CYS A 180 7.77 11.48 -0.42
CA CYS A 180 6.63 10.75 0.15
C CYS A 180 6.84 9.23 0.08
N ASP A 181 6.35 8.49 1.09
CA ASP A 181 6.22 7.03 1.05
C ASP A 181 4.88 6.62 1.64
N THR A 182 3.93 6.28 0.77
CA THR A 182 2.59 5.74 1.05
C THR A 182 1.66 6.65 1.87
N ASP A 183 2.03 6.98 3.10
CA ASP A 183 1.26 7.71 4.11
C ASP A 183 2.10 8.77 4.85
N SER A 184 3.28 9.09 4.32
CA SER A 184 4.21 10.07 4.91
C SER A 184 4.63 11.12 3.90
N LEU A 185 4.89 12.34 4.38
CA LEU A 185 5.44 13.46 3.64
C LEU A 185 6.63 14.04 4.41
N ILE A 186 7.71 14.34 3.69
CA ILE A 186 8.81 15.17 4.21
C ILE A 186 8.66 16.55 3.57
N VAL A 187 8.55 17.58 4.40
CA VAL A 187 8.27 18.96 3.98
C VAL A 187 9.28 19.93 4.60
N ASN A 188 9.35 21.15 4.06
CA ASN A 188 10.03 22.27 4.70
C ASN A 188 9.09 22.99 5.70
N ASP A 189 9.60 24.02 6.38
CA ASP A 189 8.84 24.80 7.37
C ASP A 189 7.57 25.40 6.77
N LYS A 190 7.62 25.96 5.55
CA LYS A 190 6.43 26.51 4.88
C LYS A 190 5.37 25.43 4.61
N GLY A 191 5.80 24.24 4.20
CA GLY A 191 4.91 23.09 3.99
C GLY A 191 4.30 22.62 5.31
N MET A 192 5.08 22.64 6.40
CA MET A 192 4.58 22.35 7.75
C MET A 192 3.51 23.36 8.17
N ASP A 193 3.77 24.66 8.02
CA ASP A 193 2.83 25.73 8.36
C ASP A 193 1.49 25.53 7.64
N ASN A 194 1.55 25.22 6.33
CA ASN A 194 0.35 24.96 5.53
C ASN A 194 -0.43 23.70 5.97
N LEU A 195 0.24 22.72 6.60
CA LEU A 195 -0.37 21.46 7.04
C LEU A 195 -0.90 21.52 8.49
N THR A 196 -0.74 22.65 9.20
CA THR A 196 -1.09 22.77 10.63
C THR A 196 -2.51 22.29 10.96
N GLU A 197 -3.50 22.58 10.12
CA GLU A 197 -4.91 22.21 10.37
C GLU A 197 -5.20 20.70 10.27
N VAL A 198 -4.29 19.95 9.64
CA VAL A 198 -4.42 18.51 9.43
C VAL A 198 -3.41 17.70 10.25
N ILE A 199 -2.71 18.34 11.19
CA ILE A 199 -1.79 17.70 12.14
C ILE A 199 -2.50 17.48 13.49
N ASP A 200 -2.58 16.22 13.93
CA ASP A 200 -3.10 15.82 15.23
C ASP A 200 -2.61 14.40 15.54
N ASP A 201 -1.95 14.21 16.69
CA ASP A 201 -1.32 12.95 17.06
C ASP A 201 -2.31 11.83 17.40
N MET A 202 -3.57 12.18 17.69
CA MET A 202 -4.56 11.26 18.24
C MET A 202 -5.74 11.03 17.29
N LYS A 203 -6.10 12.00 16.45
CA LYS A 203 -7.24 11.86 15.54
C LYS A 203 -6.94 10.92 14.38
N LEU A 204 -7.84 9.97 14.16
CA LEU A 204 -7.76 9.05 13.02
C LEU A 204 -7.82 9.83 11.69
N GLY A 205 -6.82 9.60 10.83
CA GLY A 205 -6.73 10.23 9.50
C GLY A 205 -5.93 11.54 9.48
N TYR A 206 -5.53 12.07 10.63
CA TYR A 206 -4.66 13.25 10.71
C TYR A 206 -3.19 12.85 10.58
N LEU A 207 -2.37 13.83 10.22
CA LEU A 207 -0.92 13.69 10.20
C LEU A 207 -0.37 13.77 11.62
N LYS A 208 0.60 12.89 11.90
CA LYS A 208 1.39 12.97 13.12
C LYS A 208 2.75 13.57 12.77
N HIS A 209 3.21 14.53 13.58
CA HIS A 209 4.58 15.00 13.49
C HIS A 209 5.52 13.93 14.06
N GLU A 210 6.27 13.26 13.19
CA GLU A 210 7.18 12.17 13.60
C GLU A 210 8.56 12.70 14.01
N GLU A 211 9.11 13.67 13.27
CA GLU A 211 10.49 14.13 13.46
C GLU A 211 10.75 15.45 12.72
N THR A 212 11.63 16.29 13.28
CA THR A 212 12.26 17.43 12.59
C THR A 212 13.73 17.10 12.32
N THR A 213 14.21 17.37 11.11
CA THR A 213 15.61 17.13 10.70
C THR A 213 16.19 18.36 10.02
N HIS A 214 17.47 18.64 10.29
CA HIS A 214 18.24 19.73 9.69
C HIS A 214 18.95 19.30 8.40
N LYS A 215 19.19 18.00 8.21
CA LYS A 215 19.82 17.46 7.00
C LYS A 215 19.03 16.29 6.42
N LEU A 216 18.66 16.42 5.15
CA LEU A 216 18.02 15.37 4.37
C LEU A 216 18.81 15.12 3.09
N ILE A 217 19.24 13.88 2.87
CA ILE A 217 19.82 13.44 1.59
C ILE A 217 18.94 12.32 1.04
N ILE A 218 18.41 12.49 -0.17
CA ILE A 218 17.57 11.50 -0.85
C ILE A 218 18.34 10.94 -2.03
N HIS A 219 18.69 9.66 -1.97
CA HIS A 219 19.34 8.94 -3.06
C HIS A 219 18.32 8.30 -4.00
N GLY A 220 17.14 7.94 -3.46
CA GLY A 220 16.04 7.39 -4.25
C GLY A 220 14.87 6.88 -3.42
N LEU A 221 14.06 6.03 -4.06
CA LEU A 221 12.88 5.43 -3.41
C LEU A 221 13.31 4.53 -2.25
N LYS A 222 12.88 4.88 -1.05
CA LYS A 222 13.17 4.17 0.21
C LYS A 222 14.68 4.07 0.48
N ASP A 223 15.42 5.07 0.00
CA ASP A 223 16.86 5.25 0.19
C ASP A 223 17.15 6.73 0.46
N TYR A 224 17.21 7.07 1.75
CA TYR A 224 17.46 8.44 2.21
C TYR A 224 18.09 8.47 3.62
N GLU A 225 18.78 9.57 3.90
CA GLU A 225 19.46 9.86 5.17
C GLU A 225 18.81 11.07 5.84
N ARG A 226 18.58 10.94 7.15
CA ARG A 226 18.20 12.02 8.08
C ARG A 226 19.20 12.04 9.22
N ASP A 227 19.20 13.11 10.02
CA ASP A 227 20.13 13.27 11.15
C ASP A 227 20.14 12.07 12.09
N SER A 228 18.97 11.49 12.38
CA SER A 228 18.83 10.37 13.31
C SER A 228 19.03 8.99 12.68
N LYS A 229 18.90 8.87 11.35
CA LYS A 229 18.69 7.57 10.71
C LYS A 229 18.94 7.56 9.21
N THR A 230 19.62 6.50 8.77
CA THR A 230 19.64 6.05 7.37
C THR A 230 18.51 5.04 7.13
N VAL A 231 17.68 5.30 6.11
CA VAL A 231 16.61 4.41 5.65
C VAL A 231 17.01 3.83 4.31
N ILE A 232 17.30 2.53 4.28
CA ILE A 232 17.56 1.76 3.06
C ILE A 232 16.69 0.50 3.13
N LYS A 233 15.76 0.34 2.19
CA LYS A 233 14.94 -0.88 2.05
C LYS A 233 15.40 -1.71 0.84
N GLY A 234 15.38 -3.04 0.99
CA GLY A 234 15.73 -3.98 -0.08
C GLY A 234 17.20 -4.38 -0.10
N ILE A 235 18.04 -3.75 0.73
CA ILE A 235 19.40 -4.21 1.01
C ILE A 235 19.39 -4.85 2.39
N ARG A 236 19.84 -6.11 2.50
CA ARG A 236 20.12 -6.69 3.82
C ARG A 236 21.23 -5.83 4.44
N LYS A 237 20.97 -5.22 5.60
CA LYS A 237 22.08 -4.77 6.44
C LYS A 237 22.88 -6.05 6.73
N ASN A 238 24.06 -6.16 6.13
CA ASN A 238 24.78 -7.43 6.08
C ASN A 238 25.04 -8.00 7.48
N TYR A 239 25.11 -9.33 7.46
CA TYR A 239 25.47 -10.27 8.52
C TYR A 239 26.74 -9.88 9.28
#